data_AF-A0A2V9KXB4-F1
#
_entry.id   AF-A0A2V9KXB4-F1
#
_cell.length_a   1.000
_cell.length_b   1.000
_cell.length_c   1.000
_cell.angle_alpha   90.00
_cell.angle_beta   90.00
_cell.angle_gamma   90.00
#
_symmetry.space_group_name_H-M   'P 1'
#
loop_
_entity.id
_entity.type
_entity.pdbx_description
1 polymer ?
#
loop_
_entity_poly.entity_id
_entity_poly.type
_entity_poly.pdbx_seq_one_letter_code
_entity_poly.pdbx_strand_id
1 'polypeptide(L)'
;MLPTTSPVQPAATQPVQGKIIEAEVKISVSPAFPLPLASALYAVETADGVWLCAYYGSNRSVFDYLPQKGAKLDERTAGITFHTRQFVAKDQYQPALWEEFKTSQRMTFKAE
;
A
#
# COMPACT_ATOMS: atom_id res chain seq x y z
N MET A 1 6.26 35.75 -19.85
CA MET A 1 5.90 35.15 -18.55
C MET A 1 5.66 33.67 -18.80
N LEU A 2 6.54 32.80 -18.30
CA LEU A 2 6.39 31.34 -18.44
C LEU A 2 5.62 30.83 -17.20
N PRO A 3 4.55 30.03 -17.35
CA PRO A 3 3.90 29.43 -16.20
C PRO A 3 4.82 28.35 -15.63
N THR A 4 5.30 28.57 -14.42
CA THR A 4 6.00 27.56 -13.62
C THR A 4 4.97 26.51 -13.19
N THR A 5 4.84 25.41 -13.93
CA THR A 5 4.10 24.24 -13.47
C THR A 5 4.93 23.53 -12.41
N SER A 6 4.71 23.90 -11.14
CA SER A 6 5.16 23.10 -10.00
C SER A 6 4.47 21.73 -10.06
N PRO A 7 5.18 20.61 -9.87
CA PRO A 7 4.53 19.31 -9.73
C PRO A 7 3.60 19.37 -8.52
N VAL A 8 2.30 19.18 -8.75
CA VAL A 8 1.30 19.12 -7.69
C VAL A 8 1.55 17.82 -6.93
N GLN A 9 2.21 17.92 -5.78
CA GLN A 9 2.35 16.80 -4.87
C GLN A 9 0.94 16.36 -4.45
N PRO A 10 0.55 15.09 -4.66
CA PRO A 10 -0.81 14.68 -4.40
C PRO A 10 -1.11 14.80 -2.91
N ALA A 11 -2.26 15.38 -2.59
CA ALA A 11 -2.69 15.58 -1.21
C ALA A 11 -2.88 14.22 -0.52
N ALA A 12 -2.39 14.08 0.72
CA ALA A 12 -2.47 12.85 1.52
C ALA A 12 -3.90 12.30 1.75
N THR A 13 -4.92 13.05 1.34
CA THR A 13 -6.34 12.71 1.43
C THR A 13 -6.92 12.10 0.15
N GLN A 14 -6.17 12.02 -0.94
CA GLN A 14 -6.65 11.40 -2.17
C GLN A 14 -6.65 9.87 -2.05
N PRO A 15 -7.72 9.20 -2.55
CA PRO A 15 -7.74 7.74 -2.60
C PRO A 15 -6.64 7.25 -3.52
N VAL A 16 -5.91 6.22 -3.10
CA VAL A 16 -4.84 5.64 -3.93
C VAL A 16 -5.45 4.87 -5.09
N GLN A 17 -5.12 5.29 -6.32
CA GLN A 17 -5.59 4.66 -7.54
C GLN A 17 -4.41 4.46 -8.51
N GLY A 18 -4.20 3.23 -8.96
CA GLY A 18 -3.12 2.92 -9.89
C GLY A 18 -2.93 1.43 -10.12
N LYS A 19 -1.79 1.04 -10.68
CA LYS A 19 -1.43 -0.36 -10.90
C LYS A 19 -0.48 -0.82 -9.80
N ILE A 20 -0.78 -1.95 -9.17
CA ILE A 20 0.11 -2.55 -8.19
C ILE A 20 1.34 -3.10 -8.91
N ILE A 21 2.51 -2.52 -8.65
CA ILE A 21 3.79 -2.98 -9.19
C ILE A 21 4.52 -3.90 -8.21
N GLU A 22 4.30 -3.74 -6.91
CA GLU A 22 4.76 -4.68 -5.89
C GLU A 22 3.67 -4.90 -4.85
N ALA A 23 3.58 -6.12 -4.33
CA ALA A 23 2.64 -6.51 -3.27
C ALA A 23 3.29 -7.52 -2.33
N GLU A 24 3.13 -7.32 -1.02
CA GLU A 24 3.42 -8.33 0.00
C GLU A 24 2.20 -8.47 0.89
N VAL A 25 1.54 -9.64 0.83
CA VAL A 25 0.38 -9.95 1.67
C VAL A 25 0.76 -11.06 2.64
N LYS A 26 0.56 -10.81 3.93
CA LYS A 26 0.79 -11.79 4.99
C LYS A 26 -0.48 -11.95 5.81
N ILE A 27 -0.92 -13.20 5.93
CA ILE A 27 -2.06 -13.58 6.76
C ILE A 27 -1.51 -14.30 7.99
N SER A 28 -1.83 -13.77 9.17
CA SER A 28 -1.51 -14.38 10.46
C SER A 28 -2.79 -14.92 11.08
N VAL A 29 -2.77 -16.19 11.45
CA VAL A 29 -3.85 -16.85 12.21
C VAL A 29 -3.30 -17.11 13.60
N SER A 30 -3.90 -16.52 14.63
CA SER A 30 -3.51 -16.74 16.03
C SER A 30 -4.66 -17.41 16.77
N PRO A 31 -4.43 -18.44 17.59
CA PRO A 31 -5.48 -19.04 18.41
C PRO A 31 -6.06 -18.07 19.45
N ALA A 32 -5.34 -16.98 19.77
CA ALA A 32 -5.83 -15.94 20.68
C ALA A 32 -6.81 -14.96 20.01
N PHE A 33 -6.87 -14.92 18.67
CA PHE A 33 -7.75 -14.03 17.92
C PHE A 33 -8.67 -14.84 17.00
N PRO A 34 -10.01 -14.74 17.16
CA PRO A 34 -10.94 -15.57 16.39
C PRO A 34 -10.98 -15.24 14.89
N LEU A 35 -10.41 -14.10 14.49
CA LEU A 35 -10.34 -13.66 13.10
C LEU A 35 -8.88 -13.61 12.62
N PRO A 36 -8.58 -14.10 11.40
CA PRO A 36 -7.25 -13.92 10.81
C PRO A 36 -6.96 -12.43 10.66
N LEU A 37 -5.71 -12.05 10.89
CA LEU A 37 -5.19 -10.72 10.61
C LEU A 37 -4.46 -10.76 9.28
N ALA A 38 -4.79 -9.90 8.32
CA ALA A 38 -3.91 -9.66 7.18
C ALA A 38 -3.21 -8.32 7.29
N SER A 39 -1.96 -8.36 6.87
CA SER A 39 -1.14 -7.21 6.53
C SER A 39 -0.91 -7.26 5.03
N ALA A 40 -1.22 -6.18 4.33
CA ALA A 40 -0.93 -6.04 2.92
C ALA A 40 -0.15 -4.75 2.67
N LEU A 41 1.03 -4.90 2.08
CA LEU A 41 1.86 -3.81 1.62
C LEU A 41 1.75 -3.73 0.10
N TYR A 42 1.60 -2.53 -0.43
CA TYR A 42 1.53 -2.29 -1.87
C TYR A 42 2.44 -1.16 -2.30
N ALA A 43 3.09 -1.33 -3.45
CA ALA A 43 3.61 -0.25 -4.26
C ALA A 43 2.68 -0.07 -5.46
N VAL A 44 2.04 1.07 -5.56
CA VAL A 44 1.00 1.38 -6.55
C VAL A 44 1.52 2.46 -7.48
N GLU A 45 1.82 2.07 -8.72
CA GLU A 45 2.26 2.98 -9.77
C GLU A 45 1.07 3.78 -10.32
N THR A 46 1.28 5.10 -10.40
CA THR A 46 0.38 6.09 -10.96
C THR A 46 1.10 6.89 -12.03
N ALA A 47 0.41 7.84 -12.68
CA ALA A 47 1.05 8.71 -13.67
C ALA A 47 2.17 9.57 -13.06
N ASP A 48 1.99 10.02 -11.83
CA ASP A 48 2.85 10.99 -11.16
C ASP A 48 3.96 10.35 -10.31
N GLY A 49 3.79 9.09 -9.93
CA GLY A 49 4.72 8.40 -9.04
C GLY A 49 4.18 7.10 -8.48
N VAL A 50 4.81 6.61 -7.42
CA VAL A 50 4.46 5.37 -6.74
C VAL A 50 3.96 5.69 -5.34
N TRP A 51 2.79 5.16 -5.00
CA TRP A 51 2.29 5.13 -3.63
C TRP A 51 2.75 3.86 -2.92
N LEU A 52 3.44 4.01 -1.80
CA LEU A 52 3.74 2.94 -0.86
C LEU A 52 2.65 2.92 0.20
N CYS A 53 1.96 1.80 0.33
CA CYS A 53 0.72 1.69 1.08
C CYS A 53 0.73 0.49 2.01
N ALA A 54 0.21 0.65 3.22
CA ALA A 54 0.06 -0.43 4.18
C ALA A 54 -1.40 -0.54 4.65
N TYR A 55 -1.93 -1.74 4.57
CA TYR A 55 -3.26 -2.12 5.05
C TYR A 55 -3.12 -3.17 6.15
N TYR A 56 -3.80 -2.95 7.27
CA TYR A 56 -3.89 -3.90 8.38
C TYR A 56 -5.36 -4.12 8.72
N GLY A 57 -5.83 -5.37 8.75
CA GLY A 57 -7.23 -5.62 9.04
C GLY A 57 -7.55 -7.08 9.36
N SER A 58 -8.64 -7.27 10.10
CA SER A 58 -9.14 -8.60 10.52
C SER A 58 -10.26 -9.13 9.64
N ASN A 59 -10.52 -8.51 8.48
CA ASN A 59 -11.72 -8.77 7.70
C ASN A 59 -11.52 -9.99 6.77
N ARG A 60 -11.99 -11.15 7.24
CA ARG A 60 -11.86 -12.45 6.57
C ARG A 60 -12.33 -12.46 5.13
N SER A 61 -13.39 -11.72 4.80
CA SER A 61 -13.93 -11.65 3.44
C SER A 61 -13.13 -10.74 2.50
N VAL A 62 -12.18 -9.94 3.00
CA VAL A 62 -11.34 -9.08 2.17
C VAL A 62 -10.07 -9.81 1.74
N PHE A 63 -9.60 -10.82 2.49
CA PHE A 63 -8.30 -11.45 2.28
C PHE A 63 -8.16 -12.17 0.93
N ASP A 64 -9.17 -12.95 0.52
CA ASP A 64 -9.16 -13.61 -0.80
C ASP A 64 -9.27 -12.61 -1.97
N TYR A 65 -9.76 -11.40 -1.70
CA TYR A 65 -9.96 -10.34 -2.70
C TYR A 65 -8.88 -9.27 -2.64
N LEU A 66 -7.86 -9.44 -1.78
CA LEU A 66 -6.75 -8.51 -1.73
C LEU A 66 -6.04 -8.52 -3.09
N PRO A 67 -5.97 -7.36 -3.76
CA PRO A 67 -5.44 -7.29 -5.10
C PRO A 67 -3.97 -7.69 -5.10
N GLN A 68 -3.58 -8.49 -6.09
CA GLN A 68 -2.22 -9.01 -6.23
C GLN A 68 -1.37 -8.10 -7.11
N LYS A 69 -0.06 -8.37 -7.15
CA LYS A 69 0.86 -7.70 -8.09
C LYS A 69 0.31 -7.77 -9.51
N GLY A 70 0.31 -6.63 -10.19
CA GLY A 70 -0.23 -6.47 -11.55
C GLY A 70 -1.70 -6.04 -11.61
N ALA A 71 -2.47 -6.16 -10.52
CA ALA A 71 -3.85 -5.70 -10.48
C ALA A 71 -3.95 -4.18 -10.50
N LYS A 72 -5.07 -3.66 -11.02
CA LYS A 72 -5.45 -2.26 -10.80
C LYS A 72 -6.07 -2.15 -9.41
N LEU A 73 -5.60 -1.18 -8.65
CA LEU A 73 -6.10 -0.85 -7.34
C LEU A 73 -6.78 0.50 -7.40
N ASP A 74 -7.95 0.58 -6.78
CA ASP A 74 -8.62 1.81 -6.43
C ASP A 74 -9.19 1.64 -5.03
N GLU A 75 -8.70 2.43 -4.08
CA GLU A 75 -9.06 2.40 -2.66
C GLU A 75 -10.59 2.42 -2.45
N ARG A 76 -11.33 3.21 -3.25
CA ARG A 76 -12.79 3.34 -3.11
C ARG A 76 -13.50 2.07 -3.57
N THR A 77 -13.08 1.49 -4.69
CA THR A 77 -13.73 0.29 -5.24
C THR A 77 -13.34 -0.99 -4.49
N ALA A 78 -12.12 -1.03 -3.95
CA ALA A 78 -11.61 -2.16 -3.19
C ALA A 78 -12.22 -2.23 -1.78
N GLY A 79 -12.83 -1.14 -1.29
CA GLY A 79 -13.41 -1.07 0.04
C GLY A 79 -12.35 -1.21 1.15
N ILE A 80 -11.08 -0.93 0.83
CA ILE A 80 -9.97 -0.92 1.78
C ILE A 80 -9.54 0.53 2.00
N THR A 81 -9.09 0.83 3.21
CA THR A 81 -8.45 2.13 3.52
C THR A 81 -7.05 1.86 4.00
N PHE A 82 -6.06 2.47 3.35
CA PHE A 82 -4.67 2.36 3.79
C PHE A 82 -4.45 3.13 5.09
N HIS A 83 -3.80 2.45 6.02
CA HIS A 83 -3.40 3.00 7.31
C HIS A 83 -2.18 3.89 7.12
N THR A 84 -1.22 3.42 6.33
CA THR A 84 -0.02 4.18 5.95
C THR A 84 -0.04 4.42 4.45
N ARG A 85 0.22 5.66 4.05
CA ARG A 85 0.37 6.08 2.65
C ARG A 85 1.58 6.99 2.53
N GLN A 86 2.50 6.64 1.64
CA GLN A 86 3.68 7.45 1.34
C GLN A 86 3.80 7.58 -0.17
N PHE A 87 3.78 8.82 -0.67
CA PHE A 87 3.98 9.09 -2.08
C PHE A 87 5.46 9.28 -2.40
N VAL A 88 5.90 8.68 -3.50
CA VAL A 88 7.25 8.82 -4.04
C VAL A 88 7.10 9.23 -5.51
N ALA A 89 7.67 10.37 -5.89
CA ALA A 89 7.65 10.82 -7.28
C ALA A 89 8.32 9.80 -8.21
N LYS A 90 7.87 9.71 -9.46
CA LYS A 90 8.34 8.68 -10.40
C LYS A 90 9.86 8.70 -10.63
N ASP A 91 10.44 9.90 -10.67
CA ASP A 91 11.89 10.15 -10.79
C ASP A 91 12.70 9.75 -9.54
N GLN A 92 12.04 9.60 -8.39
CA GLN A 92 12.67 9.28 -7.11
C GLN A 92 12.45 7.83 -6.68
N TYR A 93 11.51 7.13 -7.32
CA TYR A 93 11.22 5.76 -6.94
C TYR A 93 12.39 4.82 -7.24
N GLN A 94 12.88 4.16 -6.20
CA GLN A 94 13.92 3.14 -6.28
C GLN A 94 13.42 1.88 -5.58
N PRO A 95 13.79 0.67 -6.06
CA PRO A 95 13.44 -0.58 -5.40
C PRO A 95 13.87 -0.63 -3.92
N ALA A 96 14.95 0.08 -3.55
CA ALA A 96 15.40 0.18 -2.17
C ALA A 96 14.34 0.81 -1.24
N LEU A 97 13.59 1.82 -1.71
CA LEU A 97 12.53 2.46 -0.93
C LEU A 97 11.38 1.48 -0.61
N TRP A 98 11.11 0.54 -1.51
CA TRP A 98 10.15 -0.53 -1.25
C TRP A 98 10.64 -1.47 -0.15
N GLU A 99 11.92 -1.87 -0.18
CA GLU A 99 12.51 -2.71 0.87
C GLU A 99 12.55 -2.00 2.23
N GLU A 100 12.89 -0.71 2.26
CA GLU A 100 12.86 0.12 3.46
C GLU A 100 11.44 0.28 4.00
N PHE A 101 10.48 0.54 3.12
CA PHE A 101 9.07 0.63 3.49
C PHE A 101 8.57 -0.70 4.07
N LYS A 102 8.87 -1.82 3.41
CA LYS A 102 8.57 -3.15 3.96
C LYS A 102 9.20 -3.33 5.33
N THR A 103 10.44 -2.93 5.55
CA THR A 103 11.12 -3.05 6.85
C THR A 103 10.46 -2.17 7.91
N SER A 104 10.10 -0.93 7.57
CA SER A 104 9.43 0.02 8.46
C SER A 104 8.01 -0.42 8.84
N GLN A 105 7.27 -0.98 7.88
CA GLN A 105 5.87 -1.43 8.06
C GLN A 105 5.78 -2.86 8.59
N ARG A 106 6.80 -3.69 8.37
CA ARG A 106 7.04 -4.93 9.13
C ARG A 106 7.53 -4.56 10.53
N MET A 107 6.66 -3.98 11.35
CA MET A 107 6.81 -4.10 12.79
C MET A 107 6.71 -5.58 13.15
N THR A 108 7.87 -6.24 13.21
CA THR A 108 8.24 -7.29 14.15
C THR A 108 7.06 -8.05 14.75
N PHE A 109 6.42 -8.94 13.99
CA PHE A 109 5.69 -10.04 14.62
C PHE A 109 6.74 -11.03 15.11
N LYS A 110 7.37 -10.72 16.26
CA LYS A 110 7.96 -11.76 17.11
C LYS A 110 6.77 -12.52 17.66
N ALA A 111 6.54 -13.71 17.11
CA ALA A 111 5.82 -14.71 17.86
C ALA A 111 6.67 -14.96 19.12
N GLU A 112 6.23 -14.43 20.26
CA GLU A 112 6.53 -15.05 21.54
C GLU A 112 5.81 -16.40 21.63
#